data_AF-A0A9D9Q1P6-F1
#
_entry.id   AF-A0A9D9Q1P6-F1
#
_cell.length_a   1.000
_cell.length_b   1.000
_cell.length_c   1.000
_cell.angle_alpha   90.00
_cell.angle_beta   90.00
_cell.angle_gamma   90.00
#
_symmetry.space_group_name_H-M   'P 1'
#
loop_
_entity.id
_entity.type
_entity.pdbx_description
1 polymer ?
#
loop_
_entity_poly.entity_id
_entity_poly.type
_entity_poly.pdbx_seq_one_letter_code
_entity_poly.pdbx_strand_id
1 'polypeptide(L)'
;MKIAVIDGSSLLFRAFYALPLLSSKNGVYTNAVVGFYNMLSRLLKDESPEGVIIAFDKSKETFRKKKYAEYKGTRKPTPEELKAQIPMLKELSDALGICFIELEGFEADDIIGTIATKAAANGDDALVITGDRDVLQLLRPNLRVYFTKKGISDVKIYDEDIFKEEYGIEPIGLIDLKGLMGDTSDNIPGVPKVGEKTALKLLKEYGSLEGIYENLGKISGKKLKENLTNYKEQAFLSKELATICLDAPNLERDFKEYVMKPDYAAFREFCRKYELHKILADFEKRFKPASPALSLFDDVAKETADEVSLDFTIINDISTLEKFNIDKPLTFGLYTVGRAVDTRLLGIMLNDGENIGYVGADSLIFSRVLEFLKKVKTLWVVDKKLLYHAGLSDLANANDIFLGLYLLYPEAEGKLDKLAPLALPEKVFPQKLKDPLKVLTLQTILSQARGQRVLDELKELNLFSLYENIEEPLIKVLYDMEKAGVYLNSAKLKEESLKAAK
;
A
#
# COMPACT_ATOMS: atom_id res chain seq x y z
N MET A 1 -3.42 -14.10 15.64
CA MET A 1 -2.94 -13.06 14.70
C MET A 1 -1.97 -13.70 13.72
N LYS A 2 -1.85 -13.18 12.50
CA LYS A 2 -0.80 -13.58 11.56
C LYS A 2 0.35 -12.58 11.61
N ILE A 3 1.56 -13.06 11.91
CA ILE A 3 2.75 -12.23 12.14
C ILE A 3 3.83 -12.61 11.14
N ALA A 4 4.24 -11.66 10.31
CA ALA A 4 5.34 -11.82 9.38
C ALA A 4 6.66 -11.31 10.01
N VAL A 5 7.67 -12.16 10.09
CA VAL A 5 9.03 -11.81 10.51
C VAL A 5 9.95 -11.94 9.31
N ILE A 6 10.47 -10.81 8.84
CA ILE A 6 11.23 -10.71 7.60
C ILE A 6 12.72 -10.61 7.93
N ASP A 7 13.51 -11.45 7.30
CA ASP A 7 14.97 -11.35 7.27
C ASP A 7 15.40 -10.22 6.33
N GLY A 8 15.52 -9.01 6.89
CA GLY A 8 15.85 -7.81 6.15
C GLY A 8 17.21 -7.88 5.47
N SER A 9 18.21 -8.45 6.14
CA SER A 9 19.56 -8.61 5.59
C SER A 9 19.56 -9.50 4.35
N SER A 10 18.97 -10.70 4.46
CA SER A 10 18.94 -11.69 3.39
C SER A 10 18.09 -11.24 2.21
N LEU A 11 16.91 -10.67 2.47
CA LEU A 11 16.02 -10.19 1.41
C LEU A 11 16.61 -8.98 0.69
N LEU A 12 17.20 -8.03 1.39
CA LEU A 12 17.82 -6.86 0.75
C LEU A 12 18.98 -7.28 -0.16
N PHE A 13 19.82 -8.22 0.29
CA PHE A 13 20.90 -8.77 -0.53
C PHE A 13 20.37 -9.49 -1.77
N ARG A 14 19.31 -10.30 -1.64
CA ARG A 14 18.68 -10.98 -2.78
C ARG A 14 18.05 -10.00 -3.76
N ALA A 15 17.39 -8.96 -3.26
CA ALA A 15 16.82 -7.90 -4.07
C ALA A 15 17.89 -7.18 -4.90
N PHE A 16 19.05 -6.89 -4.31
CA PHE A 16 20.17 -6.23 -4.97
C PHE A 16 20.67 -6.99 -6.20
N TYR A 17 20.79 -8.32 -6.12
CA TYR A 17 21.25 -9.14 -7.25
C TYR A 17 20.13 -9.59 -8.19
N ALA A 18 18.86 -9.48 -7.77
CA ALA A 18 17.71 -9.84 -8.61
C ALA A 18 17.33 -8.76 -9.62
N LEU A 19 17.64 -7.49 -9.32
CA LEU A 19 17.35 -6.35 -10.18
C LEU A 19 18.65 -5.71 -10.69
N PRO A 20 18.65 -5.14 -11.92
CA PRO A 20 19.78 -4.34 -12.39
C PRO A 20 20.00 -3.15 -11.46
N LEU A 21 21.19 -2.56 -11.47
CA LEU A 21 21.44 -1.31 -10.75
C LEU A 21 20.53 -0.22 -11.32
N LEU A 22 19.55 0.19 -10.50
CA LEU A 22 18.64 1.29 -10.76
C LEU A 22 19.13 2.46 -9.94
N SER A 23 19.17 3.65 -10.54
CA SER A 23 19.58 4.88 -9.85
C SER A 23 18.55 5.98 -10.08
N SER A 24 18.34 6.82 -9.08
CA SER A 24 17.64 8.10 -9.27
C SER A 24 18.47 9.07 -10.12
N LYS A 25 17.87 10.18 -10.56
CA LYS A 25 18.59 11.24 -11.29
C LYS A 25 19.78 11.82 -10.52
N ASN A 26 19.76 11.73 -9.20
CA ASN A 26 20.84 12.19 -8.33
C ASN A 26 21.94 11.13 -8.12
N GLY A 27 21.89 10.01 -8.84
CA GLY A 27 22.90 8.94 -8.78
C GLY A 27 22.76 8.00 -7.58
N VAL A 28 21.66 8.07 -6.83
CA VAL A 28 21.42 7.19 -5.67
C VAL A 28 20.85 5.86 -6.15
N TYR A 29 21.51 4.74 -5.83
CA TYR A 29 21.01 3.42 -6.16
C TYR A 29 19.76 3.06 -5.34
N THR A 30 18.75 2.47 -6.00
CA THR A 30 17.46 2.12 -5.38
C THR A 30 17.01 0.67 -5.65
N ASN A 31 17.79 -0.09 -6.42
CA ASN A 31 17.40 -1.43 -6.88
C ASN A 31 17.11 -2.42 -5.74
N ALA A 32 17.90 -2.42 -4.67
CA ALA A 32 17.70 -3.32 -3.55
C ALA A 32 16.41 -2.98 -2.79
N VAL A 33 16.15 -1.69 -2.54
CA VAL A 33 14.94 -1.25 -1.85
C VAL A 33 13.69 -1.47 -2.70
N VAL A 34 13.78 -1.24 -4.02
CA VAL A 34 12.69 -1.54 -4.96
C VAL A 34 12.36 -3.03 -4.95
N GLY A 35 13.38 -3.89 -5.04
CA GLY A 35 13.18 -5.34 -5.00
C GLY A 35 12.63 -5.80 -3.65
N PHE A 36 13.10 -5.23 -2.54
CA PHE A 36 12.60 -5.50 -1.20
C PHE A 36 11.11 -5.12 -1.08
N TYR A 37 10.73 -3.91 -1.48
CA TYR A 37 9.33 -3.46 -1.47
C TYR A 37 8.45 -4.38 -2.31
N ASN A 38 8.90 -4.81 -3.49
CA ASN A 38 8.11 -5.73 -4.32
C ASN A 38 7.87 -7.09 -3.64
N MET A 39 8.87 -7.61 -2.92
CA MET A 39 8.70 -8.84 -2.12
C MET A 39 7.74 -8.63 -0.96
N LEU A 40 7.87 -7.50 -0.25
CA LEU A 40 6.97 -7.12 0.83
C LEU A 40 5.53 -6.94 0.33
N SER A 41 5.31 -6.15 -0.73
CA SER A 41 3.98 -5.91 -1.30
C SER A 41 3.29 -7.21 -1.72
N ARG A 42 4.05 -8.16 -2.30
CA ARG A 42 3.54 -9.50 -2.61
C ARG A 42 3.17 -10.29 -1.35
N LEU A 43 4.05 -10.34 -0.35
CA LEU A 43 3.76 -11.00 0.93
C LEU A 43 2.48 -10.45 1.55
N LEU A 44 2.36 -9.12 1.61
CA LEU A 44 1.18 -8.48 2.18
C LEU A 44 -0.09 -8.80 1.40
N LYS A 45 0.02 -9.11 0.09
CA LYS A 45 -1.11 -9.47 -0.78
C LYS A 45 -1.52 -10.92 -0.64
N ASP A 46 -0.54 -11.80 -0.63
CA ASP A 46 -0.79 -13.24 -0.63
C ASP A 46 -1.20 -13.69 0.77
N GLU A 47 -0.61 -13.12 1.83
CA GLU A 47 -0.81 -13.58 3.21
C GLU A 47 -1.63 -12.65 4.10
N SER A 48 -1.71 -11.36 3.77
CA SER A 48 -2.38 -10.33 4.59
C SER A 48 -2.04 -10.42 6.10
N PRO A 49 -0.75 -10.43 6.48
CA PRO A 49 -0.36 -10.45 7.89
C PRO A 49 -0.80 -9.17 8.59
N GLU A 50 -1.22 -9.30 9.84
CA GLU A 50 -1.62 -8.18 10.70
C GLU A 50 -0.37 -7.49 11.27
N GLY A 51 0.59 -8.29 11.74
CA GLY A 51 1.87 -7.82 12.27
C GLY A 51 3.03 -8.04 11.30
N VAL A 52 3.92 -7.06 11.17
CA VAL A 52 5.11 -7.16 10.31
C VAL A 52 6.35 -6.64 11.04
N ILE A 53 7.41 -7.43 11.06
CA ILE A 53 8.71 -7.10 11.64
C ILE A 53 9.80 -7.31 10.60
N ILE A 54 10.78 -6.41 10.55
CA ILE A 54 12.03 -6.58 9.82
C ILE A 54 13.16 -6.78 10.83
N ALA A 55 13.78 -7.96 10.82
CA ALA A 55 15.01 -8.22 11.56
C ALA A 55 16.23 -7.92 10.68
N PHE A 56 17.25 -7.29 11.23
CA PHE A 56 18.43 -6.88 10.46
C PHE A 56 19.72 -7.03 11.25
N ASP A 57 20.82 -7.36 10.56
CA ASP A 57 22.14 -7.51 11.19
C ASP A 57 22.74 -6.14 11.53
N LYS A 58 23.13 -5.95 12.79
CA LYS A 58 23.71 -4.69 13.26
C LYS A 58 25.23 -4.65 13.23
N SER A 59 25.86 -5.75 13.64
CA SER A 59 27.28 -5.82 13.98
C SER A 59 27.94 -7.07 13.40
N LYS A 60 29.22 -6.97 13.04
CA LYS A 60 30.04 -8.13 12.69
C LYS A 60 30.52 -8.92 13.91
N GLU A 61 30.49 -8.32 15.09
CA GLU A 61 30.90 -8.94 16.34
C GLU A 61 29.69 -9.55 17.04
N THR A 62 29.52 -10.86 16.87
CA THR A 62 28.44 -11.66 17.44
C THR A 62 28.97 -12.60 18.52
N PHE A 63 28.09 -13.20 19.33
CA PHE A 63 28.50 -14.23 20.29
C PHE A 63 29.17 -15.43 19.58
N ARG A 64 28.75 -15.76 18.35
CA ARG A 64 29.37 -16.81 17.53
C ARG A 64 30.81 -16.47 17.15
N LYS A 65 31.06 -15.23 16.69
CA LYS A 65 32.42 -14.79 16.32
C LYS A 65 33.38 -14.72 17.52
N LYS A 66 32.87 -14.34 18.69
CA LYS A 66 33.63 -14.42 19.95
C LYS A 66 34.02 -15.86 20.30
N LYS A 67 33.18 -16.83 19.95
CA LYS A 67 33.40 -18.25 20.20
C LYS A 67 34.30 -18.92 19.14
N TYR A 68 34.15 -18.54 17.88
CA TYR A 68 34.93 -19.05 16.77
C TYR A 68 35.31 -17.92 15.81
N ALA A 69 36.56 -17.47 15.88
CA ALA A 69 37.03 -16.27 15.20
C ALA A 69 36.93 -16.34 13.67
N GLU A 70 36.99 -17.53 13.09
CA GLU A 70 36.90 -17.73 11.64
C GLU A 70 35.46 -17.79 11.12
N TYR A 71 34.44 -17.77 12.00
CA TYR A 71 33.02 -17.79 11.61
C TYR A 71 32.69 -16.61 10.69
N LYS A 72 32.06 -16.92 9.54
CA LYS A 72 31.76 -15.98 8.44
C LYS A 72 32.96 -15.17 7.93
N GLY A 73 34.20 -15.56 8.28
CA GLY A 73 35.43 -14.83 7.95
C GLY A 73 35.78 -14.80 6.46
N THR A 74 35.23 -15.74 5.68
CA THR A 74 35.42 -15.87 4.23
C THR A 74 34.37 -15.11 3.41
N ARG A 75 33.36 -14.51 4.05
CA ARG A 75 32.31 -13.75 3.35
C ARG A 75 32.90 -12.48 2.72
N LYS A 76 32.57 -12.23 1.44
CA LYS A 76 32.96 -11.00 0.74
C LYS A 76 32.33 -9.78 1.43
N PRO A 77 33.01 -8.62 1.43
CA PRO A 77 32.40 -7.40 1.94
C PRO A 77 31.15 -7.05 1.14
N THR A 78 30.12 -6.56 1.84
CA THR A 78 28.90 -6.03 1.22
C THR A 78 29.27 -4.91 0.23
N PRO A 79 28.76 -4.93 -1.02
CA PRO A 79 28.99 -3.87 -2.00
C PRO A 79 28.58 -2.50 -1.44
N GLU A 80 29.32 -1.44 -1.79
CA GLU A 80 29.05 -0.08 -1.28
C GLU A 80 27.69 0.43 -1.76
N GLU A 81 27.28 0.07 -2.98
CA GLU A 81 25.98 0.39 -3.56
C GLU A 81 24.82 -0.22 -2.77
N LEU A 82 25.05 -1.38 -2.15
CA LEU A 82 24.07 -2.04 -1.28
C LEU A 82 24.08 -1.41 0.13
N LYS A 83 25.26 -1.12 0.69
CA LYS A 83 25.38 -0.45 2.00
C LYS A 83 24.66 0.90 2.00
N ALA A 84 24.79 1.68 0.93
CA ALA A 84 24.12 2.97 0.76
C ALA A 84 22.58 2.87 0.79
N GLN A 85 22.02 1.68 0.53
CA GLN A 85 20.58 1.43 0.52
C GLN A 85 20.02 0.97 1.87
N ILE A 86 20.87 0.65 2.87
CA ILE A 86 20.42 0.24 4.20
C ILE A 86 19.68 1.38 4.94
N PRO A 87 20.19 2.63 4.96
CA PRO A 87 19.44 3.75 5.54
C PRO A 87 18.10 3.99 4.84
N MET A 88 18.08 3.82 3.51
CA MET A 88 16.85 3.94 2.72
C MET A 88 15.82 2.86 3.08
N LEU A 89 16.26 1.64 3.40
CA LEU A 89 15.38 0.58 3.90
C LEU A 89 14.76 0.93 5.26
N LYS A 90 15.53 1.59 6.15
CA LYS A 90 15.01 2.07 7.44
C LYS A 90 13.95 3.16 7.23
N GLU A 91 14.23 4.14 6.38
CA GLU A 91 13.25 5.18 6.01
C GLU A 91 11.96 4.56 5.42
N LEU A 92 12.08 3.53 4.58
CA LEU A 92 10.93 2.79 4.07
C LEU A 92 10.15 2.09 5.18
N SER A 93 10.85 1.42 6.10
CA SER A 93 10.24 0.72 7.24
C SER A 93 9.47 1.69 8.13
N ASP A 94 10.06 2.84 8.45
CA ASP A 94 9.46 3.90 9.26
C ASP A 94 8.20 4.45 8.57
N ALA A 95 8.28 4.74 7.26
CA ALA A 95 7.14 5.23 6.49
C ALA A 95 5.99 4.21 6.39
N LEU A 96 6.29 2.91 6.42
CA LEU A 96 5.28 1.86 6.46
C LEU A 96 4.78 1.55 7.88
N GLY A 97 5.37 2.15 8.91
CA GLY A 97 5.09 1.82 10.31
C GLY A 97 5.39 0.35 10.63
N ILE A 98 6.45 -0.19 10.03
CA ILE A 98 6.95 -1.54 10.26
C ILE A 98 8.08 -1.48 11.29
N CYS A 99 8.05 -2.37 12.27
CA CYS A 99 9.09 -2.41 13.29
C CYS A 99 10.41 -2.95 12.69
N PHE A 100 11.45 -2.14 12.73
CA PHE A 100 12.80 -2.51 12.31
C PHE A 100 13.65 -2.83 13.54
N ILE A 101 14.09 -4.09 13.69
CA ILE A 101 14.78 -4.58 14.87
C ILE A 101 16.22 -4.96 14.53
N GLU A 102 17.14 -4.36 15.28
CA GLU A 102 18.57 -4.62 15.26
C GLU A 102 19.04 -4.84 16.70
N LEU A 103 19.77 -5.91 16.97
CA LEU A 103 20.28 -6.23 18.30
C LEU A 103 21.79 -6.44 18.27
N GLU A 104 22.49 -5.79 19.19
CA GLU A 104 23.95 -5.89 19.25
C GLU A 104 24.40 -7.24 19.82
N GLY A 105 25.36 -7.89 19.17
CA GLY A 105 25.87 -9.20 19.57
C GLY A 105 25.07 -10.40 19.03
N PHE A 106 23.92 -10.16 18.40
CA PHE A 106 23.03 -11.17 17.82
C PHE A 106 22.87 -10.95 16.31
N GLU A 107 22.58 -12.02 15.57
CA GLU A 107 22.30 -11.98 14.14
C GLU A 107 20.81 -11.80 13.88
N ALA A 108 20.44 -11.40 12.66
CA ALA A 108 19.03 -11.32 12.27
C ALA A 108 18.27 -12.63 12.51
N ASP A 109 18.94 -13.78 12.27
CA ASP A 109 18.38 -15.11 12.49
C ASP A 109 18.00 -15.36 13.96
N ASP A 110 18.75 -14.81 14.92
CA ASP A 110 18.46 -14.96 16.36
C ASP A 110 17.26 -14.11 16.79
N ILE A 111 17.11 -12.92 16.19
CA ILE A 111 15.93 -12.07 16.38
C ILE A 111 14.69 -12.78 15.81
N ILE A 112 14.82 -13.33 14.60
CA ILE A 112 13.76 -14.10 13.94
C ILE A 112 13.36 -15.31 14.77
N GLY A 113 14.36 -16.10 15.20
CA GLY A 113 14.17 -17.27 16.05
C GLY A 113 13.41 -16.93 17.32
N THR A 114 13.84 -15.88 18.02
CA THR A 114 13.18 -15.46 19.26
C THR A 114 11.73 -15.02 19.03
N ILE A 115 11.47 -14.15 18.05
CA ILE A 115 10.14 -13.58 17.82
C ILE A 115 9.17 -14.63 17.26
N ALA A 116 9.56 -15.34 16.21
CA ALA A 116 8.67 -16.27 15.51
C ALA A 116 8.28 -17.46 16.42
N THR A 117 9.22 -17.95 17.23
CA THR A 117 8.93 -19.07 18.13
C THR A 117 8.05 -18.66 19.31
N LYS A 118 8.23 -17.44 19.86
CA LYS A 118 7.33 -16.88 20.87
C LYS A 118 5.93 -16.62 20.31
N ALA A 119 5.82 -16.12 19.09
CA ALA A 119 4.53 -15.93 18.40
C ALA A 119 3.79 -17.26 18.24
N ALA A 120 4.47 -18.28 17.69
CA ALA A 120 3.90 -19.61 17.53
C ALA A 120 3.46 -20.24 18.86
N ALA A 121 4.26 -20.07 19.93
CA ALA A 121 3.93 -20.55 21.28
C ALA A 121 2.70 -19.83 21.89
N ASN A 122 2.46 -18.58 21.51
CA ASN A 122 1.27 -17.81 21.91
C ASN A 122 0.02 -18.15 21.07
N GLY A 123 0.13 -19.05 20.10
CA GLY A 123 -0.97 -19.45 19.22
C GLY A 123 -1.18 -18.54 18.00
N ASP A 124 -0.23 -17.64 17.73
CA ASP A 124 -0.23 -16.82 16.51
C ASP A 124 0.39 -17.58 15.33
N ASP A 125 -0.07 -17.29 14.11
CA ASP A 125 0.47 -17.87 12.86
C ASP A 125 1.71 -17.07 12.45
N ALA A 126 2.88 -17.60 12.75
CA ALA A 126 4.17 -16.98 12.47
C ALA A 126 4.67 -17.36 11.06
N LEU A 127 4.88 -16.34 10.23
CA LEU A 127 5.43 -16.47 8.89
C LEU A 127 6.83 -15.89 8.88
N VAL A 128 7.85 -16.72 8.61
CA VAL A 128 9.23 -16.25 8.50
C VAL A 128 9.62 -16.17 7.04
N ILE A 129 10.07 -15.00 6.60
CA ILE A 129 10.44 -14.77 5.20
C ILE A 129 11.95 -14.59 5.15
N THR A 130 12.66 -15.54 4.56
CA THR A 130 14.12 -15.52 4.50
C THR A 130 14.64 -16.21 3.25
N GLY A 131 15.90 -15.93 2.94
CA GLY A 131 16.70 -16.67 1.98
C GLY A 131 17.65 -17.69 2.60
N ASP A 132 17.69 -17.78 3.94
CA ASP A 132 18.57 -18.68 4.67
C ASP A 132 17.87 -20.00 4.98
N ARG A 133 18.60 -21.11 4.80
CA ARG A 133 18.09 -22.45 5.09
C ARG A 133 18.18 -22.78 6.57
N ASP A 134 19.03 -22.10 7.32
CA ASP A 134 19.29 -22.45 8.72
C ASP A 134 18.06 -22.16 9.59
N VAL A 135 17.24 -21.19 9.20
CA VAL A 135 15.93 -20.87 9.78
C VAL A 135 14.93 -22.03 9.70
N LEU A 136 15.13 -23.01 8.80
CA LEU A 136 14.27 -24.20 8.75
C LEU A 136 14.34 -25.03 10.04
N GLN A 137 15.38 -24.85 10.87
CA GLN A 137 15.45 -25.47 12.21
C GLN A 137 14.31 -25.02 13.14
N LEU A 138 13.62 -23.91 12.82
CA LEU A 138 12.57 -23.32 13.64
C LEU A 138 11.19 -23.90 13.40
N LEU A 139 10.96 -24.64 12.30
CA LEU A 139 9.65 -25.17 11.92
C LEU A 139 9.00 -25.95 13.07
N ARG A 140 7.72 -25.67 13.32
CA ARG A 140 6.88 -26.22 14.39
C ARG A 140 5.42 -25.85 14.11
N PRO A 141 4.43 -26.32 14.91
CA PRO A 141 3.05 -25.88 14.75
C PRO A 141 2.93 -24.35 14.83
N ASN A 142 2.12 -23.77 13.95
CA ASN A 142 1.94 -22.32 13.77
C ASN A 142 3.20 -21.53 13.35
N LEU A 143 4.26 -22.18 12.83
CA LEU A 143 5.42 -21.49 12.28
C LEU A 143 5.76 -22.06 10.89
N ARG A 144 5.69 -21.19 9.87
CA ARG A 144 6.04 -21.55 8.47
C ARG A 144 7.16 -20.67 7.94
N VAL A 145 7.99 -21.23 7.07
CA VAL A 145 9.11 -20.51 6.44
C VAL A 145 8.87 -20.34 4.95
N TYR A 146 8.87 -19.09 4.49
CA TYR A 146 8.81 -18.69 3.08
C TYR A 146 10.24 -18.53 2.58
N PHE A 147 10.77 -19.60 2.01
CA PHE A 147 12.15 -19.66 1.55
C PHE A 147 12.28 -19.09 0.12
N THR A 148 13.07 -18.03 -0.02
CA THR A 148 13.28 -17.33 -1.31
C THR A 148 14.53 -17.84 -2.02
N LYS A 149 14.38 -18.59 -3.13
CA LYS A 149 15.53 -19.14 -3.88
C LYS A 149 16.21 -18.10 -4.78
N LYS A 150 15.43 -17.34 -5.54
CA LYS A 150 15.89 -16.31 -6.49
C LYS A 150 14.90 -15.14 -6.55
N GLY A 151 15.00 -14.20 -5.60
CA GLY A 151 14.17 -12.99 -5.60
C GLY A 151 12.66 -13.26 -5.51
N ILE A 152 11.87 -12.45 -6.22
CA ILE A 152 10.40 -12.31 -6.06
C ILE A 152 9.59 -13.51 -6.59
N SER A 153 10.11 -14.32 -7.52
CA SER A 153 9.31 -15.26 -8.34
C SER A 153 9.32 -16.73 -7.89
N ASP A 154 10.31 -17.18 -7.11
CA ASP A 154 10.47 -18.58 -6.69
C ASP A 154 10.55 -18.69 -5.16
N VAL A 155 9.37 -18.77 -4.54
CA VAL A 155 9.18 -18.92 -3.09
C VAL A 155 8.69 -20.34 -2.82
N LYS A 156 9.42 -21.08 -1.99
CA LYS A 156 8.99 -22.38 -1.47
C LYS A 156 8.56 -22.21 -0.01
N ILE A 157 7.35 -22.64 0.31
CA ILE A 157 6.84 -22.64 1.69
C ILE A 157 7.24 -23.96 2.33
N TYR A 158 7.83 -23.88 3.52
CA TYR A 158 8.17 -25.03 4.35
C TYR A 158 7.30 -25.01 5.61
N ASP A 159 6.74 -26.17 5.91
CA ASP A 159 6.20 -26.60 7.20
C ASP A 159 6.95 -27.88 7.65
N GLU A 160 6.55 -28.45 8.78
CA GLU A 160 7.17 -29.67 9.32
C GLU A 160 7.08 -30.85 8.34
N ASP A 161 5.95 -30.99 7.64
CA ASP A 161 5.69 -32.09 6.73
C ASP A 161 6.59 -32.00 5.48
N ILE A 162 6.61 -30.84 4.82
CA ILE A 162 7.46 -30.60 3.64
C ILE A 162 8.94 -30.74 4.00
N PHE A 163 9.35 -30.28 5.19
CA PHE A 163 10.72 -30.48 5.66
C PHE A 163 11.04 -31.96 5.85
N LYS A 164 10.15 -32.70 6.52
CA LYS A 164 10.35 -34.12 6.80
C LYS A 164 10.34 -34.97 5.53
N GLU A 165 9.55 -34.63 4.53
CA GLU A 165 9.59 -35.28 3.21
C GLU A 165 10.96 -35.09 2.52
N GLU A 166 11.54 -33.90 2.59
CA GLU A 166 12.80 -33.56 1.90
C GLU A 166 14.04 -34.10 2.64
N TYR A 167 14.08 -33.93 3.96
CA TYR A 167 15.26 -34.27 4.78
C TYR A 167 15.13 -35.64 5.46
N GLY A 168 13.92 -36.09 5.78
CA GLY A 168 13.63 -37.33 6.49
C GLY A 168 14.09 -37.33 7.95
N ILE A 169 14.24 -36.16 8.55
CA ILE A 169 14.51 -35.91 9.98
C ILE A 169 13.59 -34.79 10.45
N GLU A 170 13.49 -34.61 11.76
CA GLU A 170 12.74 -33.50 12.35
C GLU A 170 13.49 -32.15 12.14
N PRO A 171 12.79 -31.00 12.06
CA PRO A 171 13.39 -29.69 11.80
C PRO A 171 14.59 -29.35 12.68
N ILE A 172 14.49 -29.60 13.99
CA ILE A 172 15.58 -29.33 14.94
C ILE A 172 16.85 -30.12 14.61
N GLY A 173 16.73 -31.29 13.97
CA GLY A 173 17.87 -32.10 13.54
C GLY A 173 18.74 -31.43 12.45
N LEU A 174 18.31 -30.31 11.87
CA LEU A 174 19.12 -29.51 10.96
C LEU A 174 20.40 -29.00 11.63
N ILE A 175 20.37 -28.66 12.93
CA ILE A 175 21.57 -28.23 13.67
C ILE A 175 22.56 -29.39 13.85
N ASP A 176 22.05 -30.61 14.04
CA ASP A 176 22.88 -31.81 14.12
C ASP A 176 23.50 -32.15 12.75
N LEU A 177 22.72 -31.97 11.68
CA LEU A 177 23.19 -32.13 10.32
C LEU A 177 24.37 -31.19 10.05
N LYS A 178 24.22 -29.89 10.37
CA LYS A 178 25.28 -28.88 10.26
C LYS A 178 26.47 -29.17 11.18
N GLY A 179 26.22 -29.70 12.38
CA GLY A 179 27.27 -30.18 13.28
C GLY A 179 28.16 -31.24 12.63
N LEU A 180 27.56 -32.16 11.88
CA LEU A 180 28.28 -33.24 11.20
C LEU A 180 28.91 -32.81 9.88
N MET A 181 28.20 -32.07 9.04
CA MET A 181 28.66 -31.76 7.67
C MET A 181 29.39 -30.43 7.54
N GLY A 182 29.26 -29.55 8.53
CA GLY A 182 29.74 -28.18 8.49
C GLY A 182 28.92 -27.29 7.56
N ASP A 183 29.42 -26.08 7.35
CA ASP A 183 28.84 -25.09 6.44
C ASP A 183 29.96 -24.24 5.85
N THR A 184 30.25 -24.43 4.57
CA THR A 184 31.30 -23.66 3.90
C THR A 184 30.97 -22.19 3.71
N SER A 185 29.68 -21.81 3.61
CA SER A 185 29.26 -20.41 3.47
C SER A 185 29.50 -19.60 4.74
N ASP A 186 29.34 -20.24 5.90
CA ASP A 186 29.56 -19.64 7.22
C ASP A 186 30.89 -20.01 7.85
N ASN A 187 31.71 -20.74 7.09
CA ASN A 187 32.99 -21.26 7.53
C ASN A 187 32.87 -22.13 8.80
N ILE A 188 31.80 -22.91 8.92
CA ILE A 188 31.58 -23.90 9.97
C ILE A 188 32.29 -25.21 9.55
N PRO A 189 33.18 -25.77 10.38
CA PRO A 189 34.11 -26.81 9.92
C PRO A 189 33.51 -28.22 9.77
N GLY A 190 32.53 -28.60 10.60
CA GLY A 190 31.90 -29.93 10.55
C GLY A 190 32.85 -31.09 10.90
N VAL A 191 32.52 -32.32 10.51
CA VAL A 191 33.42 -33.49 10.63
C VAL A 191 34.04 -33.81 9.27
N PRO A 192 35.38 -33.90 9.14
CA PRO A 192 36.01 -34.20 7.87
C PRO A 192 35.48 -35.48 7.22
N LYS A 193 35.20 -35.39 5.91
CA LYS A 193 34.67 -36.48 5.07
C LYS A 193 33.27 -36.98 5.47
N VAL A 194 32.55 -36.25 6.33
CA VAL A 194 31.12 -36.48 6.59
C VAL A 194 30.34 -35.43 5.81
N GLY A 195 29.82 -35.80 4.65
CA GLY A 195 28.92 -34.93 3.87
C GLY A 195 27.46 -35.12 4.24
N GLU A 196 26.58 -34.29 3.67
CA GLU A 196 25.13 -34.27 3.91
C GLU A 196 24.48 -35.67 3.89
N LYS A 197 24.76 -36.49 2.86
CA LYS A 197 24.19 -37.84 2.74
C LYS A 197 24.60 -38.76 3.89
N THR A 198 25.85 -38.70 4.31
CA THR A 198 26.37 -39.53 5.40
C THR A 198 25.78 -39.07 6.73
N ALA A 199 25.74 -37.76 6.95
CA ALA A 199 25.16 -37.16 8.15
C ALA A 199 23.66 -37.49 8.28
N LEU A 200 22.86 -37.30 7.22
CA LEU A 200 21.44 -37.67 7.20
C LEU A 200 21.22 -39.15 7.49
N LYS A 201 22.06 -40.05 6.95
CA LYS A 201 21.96 -41.49 7.26
C LYS A 201 22.14 -41.74 8.75
N LEU A 202 23.16 -41.14 9.36
CA LEU A 202 23.44 -41.28 10.79
C LEU A 202 22.30 -40.72 11.64
N LEU A 203 21.76 -39.54 11.29
CA LEU A 203 20.67 -38.93 12.06
C LEU A 203 19.35 -39.71 11.95
N LYS A 204 19.05 -40.30 10.80
CA LYS A 204 17.89 -41.19 10.65
C LYS A 204 17.99 -42.45 11.51
N GLU A 205 19.21 -42.95 11.73
CA GLU A 205 19.46 -44.17 12.49
C GLU A 205 19.57 -43.92 14.00
N TYR A 206 20.15 -42.79 14.40
CA TYR A 206 20.52 -42.50 15.79
C TYR A 206 19.85 -41.25 16.39
N GLY A 207 19.01 -40.55 15.63
CA GLY A 207 18.19 -39.42 16.09
C GLY A 207 18.90 -38.07 16.11
N SER A 208 19.97 -37.93 16.90
CA SER A 208 20.69 -36.67 17.11
C SER A 208 22.21 -36.84 17.09
N LEU A 209 22.94 -35.72 17.13
CA LEU A 209 24.40 -35.75 17.28
C LEU A 209 24.82 -36.53 18.53
N GLU A 210 24.17 -36.28 19.66
CA GLU A 210 24.38 -36.98 20.93
C GLU A 210 24.13 -38.49 20.77
N GLY A 211 23.00 -38.87 20.17
CA GLY A 211 22.65 -40.28 19.94
C GLY A 211 23.67 -41.02 19.08
N ILE A 212 24.28 -40.35 18.09
CA ILE A 212 25.40 -40.89 17.29
C ILE A 212 26.61 -41.16 18.17
N TYR A 213 26.98 -40.23 19.05
CA TYR A 213 28.15 -40.36 19.93
C TYR A 213 27.94 -41.41 21.03
N GLU A 214 26.72 -41.57 21.54
CA GLU A 214 26.34 -42.65 22.46
C GLU A 214 26.43 -44.03 21.78
N ASN A 215 26.22 -44.10 20.47
CA ASN A 215 26.23 -45.35 19.69
C ASN A 215 27.45 -45.50 18.76
N LEU A 216 28.53 -44.73 18.99
CA LEU A 216 29.78 -44.77 18.21
C LEU A 216 30.31 -46.20 17.99
N GLY A 217 30.10 -47.08 18.98
CA GLY A 217 30.44 -48.50 18.93
C GLY A 217 29.87 -49.23 17.71
N LYS A 218 28.62 -48.93 17.35
CA LYS A 218 27.79 -49.63 16.36
C LYS A 218 27.95 -49.12 14.93
N ILE A 219 28.57 -47.94 14.76
CA ILE A 219 28.73 -47.31 13.45
C ILE A 219 29.68 -48.12 12.55
N SER A 220 29.19 -48.54 11.39
CA SER A 220 29.96 -49.25 10.37
C SER A 220 30.93 -48.31 9.65
N GLY A 221 32.15 -48.78 9.38
CA GLY A 221 33.16 -48.07 8.58
C GLY A 221 34.27 -47.45 9.45
N LYS A 222 35.46 -48.07 9.39
CA LYS A 222 36.62 -47.71 10.24
C LYS A 222 36.98 -46.23 10.17
N LYS A 223 37.11 -45.67 8.96
CA LYS A 223 37.48 -44.26 8.74
C LYS A 223 36.42 -43.27 9.23
N LEU A 224 35.13 -43.62 9.09
CA LEU A 224 34.04 -42.76 9.56
C LEU A 224 34.05 -42.68 11.09
N LYS A 225 34.17 -43.83 11.76
CA LYS A 225 34.27 -43.92 13.22
C LYS A 225 35.51 -43.22 13.78
N GLU A 226 36.63 -43.34 13.09
CA GLU A 226 37.87 -42.62 13.42
C GLU A 226 37.68 -41.10 13.32
N ASN A 227 37.09 -40.61 12.22
CA ASN A 227 36.82 -39.19 12.05
C ASN A 227 35.81 -38.66 13.09
N LEU A 228 34.71 -39.36 13.35
CA LEU A 228 33.75 -38.96 14.38
C LEU A 228 34.42 -38.89 15.76
N THR A 229 35.25 -39.87 16.11
CA THR A 229 36.00 -39.85 17.38
C THR A 229 36.96 -38.66 17.46
N ASN A 230 37.79 -38.44 16.43
CA ASN A 230 38.84 -37.42 16.44
C ASN A 230 38.29 -35.99 16.38
N TYR A 231 37.14 -35.78 15.73
CA TYR A 231 36.55 -34.47 15.50
C TYR A 231 35.25 -34.27 16.30
N LYS A 232 35.09 -34.98 17.42
CA LYS A 232 33.92 -34.88 18.29
C LYS A 232 33.65 -33.44 18.73
N GLU A 233 34.65 -32.79 19.33
CA GLU A 233 34.53 -31.42 19.82
C GLU A 233 34.20 -30.44 18.69
N GLN A 234 34.79 -30.64 17.51
CA GLN A 234 34.52 -29.85 16.32
C GLN A 234 33.07 -30.00 15.83
N ALA A 235 32.49 -31.20 15.94
CA ALA A 235 31.09 -31.45 15.58
C ALA A 235 30.12 -30.73 16.53
N PHE A 236 30.38 -30.79 17.84
CA PHE A 236 29.57 -30.09 18.84
C PHE A 236 29.71 -28.57 18.73
N LEU A 237 30.92 -28.06 18.49
CA LEU A 237 31.14 -26.64 18.20
C LEU A 237 30.37 -26.21 16.95
N SER A 238 30.41 -27.02 15.89
CA SER A 238 29.70 -26.73 14.64
C SER A 238 28.18 -26.71 14.82
N LYS A 239 27.63 -27.65 15.61
CA LYS A 239 26.22 -27.69 15.99
C LYS A 239 25.83 -26.40 16.73
N GLU A 240 26.63 -26.00 17.71
CA GLU A 240 26.35 -24.80 18.49
C GLU A 240 26.40 -23.52 17.65
N LEU A 241 27.40 -23.38 16.77
CA LEU A 241 27.50 -22.25 15.85
C LEU A 241 26.28 -22.18 14.90
N ALA A 242 25.76 -23.31 14.45
CA ALA A 242 24.58 -23.37 13.57
C ALA A 242 23.24 -23.23 14.31
N THR A 243 23.23 -23.29 15.64
CA THR A 243 21.99 -23.21 16.43
C THR A 243 21.54 -21.76 16.56
N ILE A 244 20.31 -21.46 16.16
CA ILE A 244 19.70 -20.13 16.32
C ILE A 244 19.30 -19.91 17.79
N CYS A 245 19.66 -18.76 18.34
CA CYS A 245 19.25 -18.35 19.69
C CYS A 245 17.76 -17.97 19.70
N LEU A 246 17.01 -18.48 20.67
CA LEU A 246 15.54 -18.27 20.79
C LEU A 246 15.17 -17.35 21.96
N ASP A 247 16.16 -16.86 22.69
CA ASP A 247 16.04 -16.10 23.94
C ASP A 247 16.84 -14.79 23.88
N ALA A 248 16.94 -14.19 22.69
CA ALA A 248 17.60 -12.89 22.55
C ALA A 248 16.88 -11.81 23.39
N PRO A 249 17.62 -10.99 24.15
CA PRO A 249 17.05 -10.09 25.15
C PRO A 249 16.26 -8.93 24.52
N ASN A 250 15.34 -8.35 25.30
CA ASN A 250 14.55 -7.16 24.94
C ASN A 250 13.63 -7.31 23.72
N LEU A 251 13.26 -8.55 23.38
CA LEU A 251 12.31 -8.87 22.31
C LEU A 251 10.93 -9.29 22.84
N GLU A 252 10.68 -9.10 24.14
CA GLU A 252 9.39 -9.36 24.78
C GLU A 252 8.50 -8.11 24.63
N ARG A 253 7.85 -8.00 23.47
CA ARG A 253 6.83 -6.97 23.23
C ARG A 253 5.47 -7.61 23.03
N ASP A 254 4.42 -6.86 23.29
CA ASP A 254 3.07 -7.25 22.85
C ASP A 254 3.09 -7.30 21.32
N PHE A 255 2.72 -8.45 20.74
CA PHE A 255 2.71 -8.62 19.29
C PHE A 255 1.78 -7.61 18.59
N LYS A 256 0.80 -7.03 19.30
CA LYS A 256 -0.03 -5.92 18.80
C LYS A 256 0.76 -4.67 18.45
N GLU A 257 1.95 -4.48 19.04
CA GLU A 257 2.84 -3.37 18.69
C GLU A 257 3.46 -3.53 17.30
N TYR A 258 3.46 -4.75 16.75
CA TYR A 258 3.97 -5.01 15.40
C TYR A 258 2.92 -4.84 14.31
N VAL A 259 1.69 -4.45 14.67
CA VAL A 259 0.66 -4.12 13.68
C VAL A 259 1.14 -2.96 12.83
N MET A 260 1.14 -3.18 11.51
CA MET A 260 1.64 -2.19 10.56
C MET A 260 0.77 -0.92 10.56
N LYS A 261 1.40 0.25 10.65
CA LYS A 261 0.72 1.56 10.67
C LYS A 261 1.35 2.52 9.64
N PRO A 262 1.00 2.41 8.35
CA PRO A 262 1.62 3.23 7.32
C PRO A 262 1.34 4.72 7.50
N ASP A 263 2.39 5.54 7.47
CA ASP A 263 2.30 6.98 7.38
C ASP A 263 2.31 7.39 5.89
N TYR A 264 1.13 7.76 5.40
CA TYR A 264 0.93 8.16 4.02
C TYR A 264 1.76 9.36 3.58
N ALA A 265 1.96 10.34 4.47
CA ALA A 265 2.71 11.55 4.14
C ALA A 265 4.20 11.21 4.06
N ALA A 266 4.72 10.50 5.08
CA ALA A 266 6.10 10.04 5.09
C ALA A 266 6.40 9.12 3.90
N PHE A 267 5.49 8.20 3.55
CA PHE A 267 5.68 7.29 2.42
C PHE A 267 5.67 8.02 1.07
N ARG A 268 4.79 9.02 0.91
CA ARG A 268 4.78 9.89 -0.28
C ARG A 268 6.06 10.69 -0.40
N GLU A 269 6.53 11.28 0.69
CA GLU A 269 7.78 12.03 0.71
C GLU A 269 8.98 11.14 0.39
N PHE A 270 9.04 9.95 1.00
CA PHE A 270 10.03 8.91 0.70
C PHE A 270 10.05 8.56 -0.79
N CYS A 271 8.88 8.24 -1.37
CA CYS A 271 8.78 7.90 -2.78
C CYS A 271 9.18 9.07 -3.68
N ARG A 272 8.84 10.32 -3.31
CA ARG A 272 9.25 11.51 -4.05
C ARG A 272 10.77 11.71 -4.00
N LYS A 273 11.37 11.59 -2.81
CA LYS A 273 12.82 11.75 -2.56
C LYS A 273 13.65 10.79 -3.42
N TYR A 274 13.17 9.55 -3.60
CA TYR A 274 13.87 8.51 -4.35
C TYR A 274 13.28 8.22 -5.75
N GLU A 275 12.35 9.05 -6.23
CA GLU A 275 11.70 8.94 -7.56
C GLU A 275 10.98 7.59 -7.81
N LEU A 276 10.39 7.01 -6.75
CA LEU A 276 9.79 5.68 -6.75
C LEU A 276 8.30 5.70 -7.17
N HIS A 277 7.98 6.28 -8.32
CA HIS A 277 6.59 6.52 -8.76
C HIS A 277 5.71 5.26 -8.82
N LYS A 278 6.28 4.13 -9.26
CA LYS A 278 5.52 2.86 -9.36
C LYS A 278 5.20 2.26 -7.99
N ILE A 279 6.11 2.41 -7.03
CA ILE A 279 5.92 1.97 -5.65
C ILE A 279 4.84 2.82 -4.99
N LEU A 280 4.87 4.13 -5.22
CA LEU A 280 3.82 5.02 -4.72
C LEU A 280 2.43 4.63 -5.27
N ALA A 281 2.31 4.41 -6.58
CA ALA A 281 1.04 4.02 -7.19
C ALA A 281 0.53 2.66 -6.67
N ASP A 282 1.42 1.69 -6.45
CA ASP A 282 1.08 0.40 -5.84
C ASP A 282 0.60 0.57 -4.39
N PHE A 283 1.32 1.38 -3.61
CA PHE A 283 0.98 1.68 -2.22
C PHE A 283 -0.39 2.39 -2.12
N GLU A 284 -0.63 3.45 -2.88
CA GLU A 284 -1.90 4.20 -2.85
C GLU A 284 -3.11 3.36 -3.29
N LYS A 285 -2.90 2.41 -4.20
CA LYS A 285 -3.94 1.45 -4.61
C LYS A 285 -4.32 0.50 -3.47
N ARG A 286 -3.33 0.12 -2.66
CA ARG A 286 -3.41 -0.96 -1.67
C ARG A 286 -3.84 -0.45 -0.31
N PHE A 287 -3.18 0.60 0.13
CA PHE A 287 -3.44 1.34 1.35
C PHE A 287 -4.17 2.60 0.88
N LYS A 288 -5.44 2.48 0.49
CA LYS A 288 -6.20 3.72 0.19
C LYS A 288 -6.11 4.59 1.44
N PRO A 289 -5.60 5.83 1.36
CA PRO A 289 -5.61 6.69 2.53
C PRO A 289 -7.05 6.89 2.98
N ALA A 290 -7.33 6.60 4.25
CA ALA A 290 -8.18 7.53 4.98
C ALA A 290 -7.40 8.85 4.93
N SER A 291 -7.81 9.74 4.02
CA SER A 291 -7.06 10.96 3.70
C SER A 291 -6.79 11.76 4.99
N PRO A 292 -5.67 12.51 5.11
CA PRO A 292 -5.43 13.42 6.24
C PRO A 292 -6.54 14.46 6.44
N ALA A 293 -7.41 14.67 5.45
CA ALA A 293 -8.64 15.45 5.60
C ALA A 293 -9.72 14.75 6.44
N LEU A 294 -9.71 13.41 6.58
CA LEU A 294 -10.64 12.67 7.44
C LEU A 294 -10.34 12.82 8.94
N SER A 295 -9.11 13.14 9.36
CA SER A 295 -8.78 13.21 10.79
C SER A 295 -9.46 14.36 11.54
N LEU A 296 -10.01 15.35 10.81
CA LEU A 296 -10.86 16.42 11.35
C LEU A 296 -12.34 16.04 11.45
N PHE A 297 -12.75 14.88 10.93
CA PHE A 297 -14.14 14.42 10.88
C PHE A 297 -14.38 13.02 11.48
N ASP A 298 -13.32 12.30 11.85
CA ASP A 298 -13.42 10.93 12.39
C ASP A 298 -13.96 10.85 13.84
N ASP A 299 -14.11 11.98 14.54
CA ASP A 299 -14.65 11.98 15.90
C ASP A 299 -16.19 11.99 15.98
N VAL A 300 -16.93 11.98 14.85
CA VAL A 300 -18.41 12.11 14.89
C VAL A 300 -19.20 10.97 14.22
N ALA A 301 -18.62 10.15 13.35
CA ALA A 301 -19.39 9.09 12.67
C ALA A 301 -19.58 7.82 13.55
N LYS A 302 -20.31 7.94 14.66
CA LYS A 302 -20.90 6.80 15.38
C LYS A 302 -22.20 6.35 14.72
N GLU A 303 -22.20 5.10 14.24
CA GLU A 303 -23.30 4.10 14.18
C GLU A 303 -24.73 4.50 13.74
N THR A 304 -24.97 5.68 13.19
CA THR A 304 -26.32 6.15 12.77
C THR A 304 -26.28 6.96 11.47
N ALA A 305 -25.49 6.54 10.48
CA ALA A 305 -25.40 7.25 9.21
C ALA A 305 -26.70 7.09 8.40
N ASP A 306 -27.42 8.19 8.17
CA ASP A 306 -28.60 8.17 7.31
C ASP A 306 -28.20 8.03 5.83
N GLU A 307 -29.01 7.32 5.07
CA GLU A 307 -28.94 7.36 3.60
C GLU A 307 -29.34 8.75 3.10
N VAL A 308 -28.59 9.27 2.12
CA VAL A 308 -28.97 10.50 1.44
C VAL A 308 -30.25 10.26 0.64
N SER A 309 -31.32 10.98 1.01
CA SER A 309 -32.51 11.04 0.16
C SER A 309 -32.18 11.80 -1.12
N LEU A 310 -32.47 11.15 -2.25
CA LEU A 310 -32.33 11.74 -3.58
C LEU A 310 -33.67 12.13 -4.17
N ASP A 311 -34.70 12.28 -3.33
CA ASP A 311 -36.02 12.68 -3.78
C ASP A 311 -36.09 14.18 -4.01
N PHE A 312 -36.84 14.56 -5.04
CA PHE A 312 -37.02 15.94 -5.44
C PHE A 312 -38.48 16.13 -5.87
N THR A 313 -38.96 17.35 -5.70
CA THR A 313 -40.30 17.75 -6.11
C THR A 313 -40.29 18.29 -7.54
N ILE A 314 -41.38 18.12 -8.29
CA ILE A 314 -41.50 18.77 -9.60
C ILE A 314 -42.07 20.17 -9.40
N ILE A 315 -41.35 21.19 -9.87
CA ILE A 315 -41.78 22.59 -9.81
C ILE A 315 -42.58 22.88 -11.09
N ASN A 316 -43.91 22.85 -10.98
CA ASN A 316 -44.84 23.11 -12.07
C ASN A 316 -45.74 24.33 -11.85
N ASP A 317 -45.71 24.91 -10.64
CA ASP A 317 -46.49 26.09 -10.28
C ASP A 317 -45.73 27.03 -9.34
N ILE A 318 -46.30 28.22 -9.14
CA ILE A 318 -45.73 29.27 -8.29
C ILE A 318 -45.68 28.83 -6.83
N SER A 319 -46.72 28.13 -6.35
CA SER A 319 -46.81 27.72 -4.94
C SER A 319 -45.68 26.76 -4.54
N THR A 320 -45.19 25.95 -5.49
CA THR A 320 -44.06 25.06 -5.29
C THR A 320 -42.74 25.82 -5.33
N LEU A 321 -42.60 26.82 -6.22
CA LEU A 321 -41.43 27.69 -6.27
C LEU A 321 -41.30 28.56 -5.00
N GLU A 322 -42.41 29.06 -4.46
CA GLU A 322 -42.45 29.89 -3.24
C GLU A 322 -42.01 29.14 -1.97
N LYS A 323 -41.88 27.81 -2.01
CA LYS A 323 -41.28 27.04 -0.92
C LYS A 323 -39.77 27.26 -0.80
N PHE A 324 -39.12 27.63 -1.90
CA PHE A 324 -37.68 27.88 -1.92
C PHE A 324 -37.37 29.26 -1.33
N ASN A 325 -36.39 29.29 -0.41
CA ASN A 325 -36.05 30.53 0.29
C ASN A 325 -34.99 31.33 -0.47
N ILE A 326 -35.37 32.52 -0.95
CA ILE A 326 -34.51 33.42 -1.72
C ILE A 326 -33.39 34.08 -0.91
N ASP A 327 -33.56 34.17 0.42
CA ASP A 327 -32.63 34.80 1.33
C ASP A 327 -31.51 33.85 1.80
N LYS A 328 -31.63 32.56 1.49
CA LYS A 328 -30.61 31.53 1.77
C LYS A 328 -29.70 31.33 0.55
N PRO A 329 -28.47 30.81 0.74
CA PRO A 329 -27.69 30.29 -0.37
C PRO A 329 -28.48 29.22 -1.12
N LEU A 330 -28.45 29.28 -2.45
CA LEU A 330 -29.16 28.32 -3.29
C LEU A 330 -28.22 27.72 -4.33
N THR A 331 -28.28 26.41 -4.45
CA THR A 331 -27.58 25.65 -5.48
C THR A 331 -28.54 25.31 -6.61
N PHE A 332 -28.05 25.40 -7.85
CA PHE A 332 -28.75 24.84 -8.98
C PHE A 332 -27.82 24.02 -9.89
N GLY A 333 -28.41 23.03 -10.57
CA GLY A 333 -27.75 22.17 -11.53
C GLY A 333 -28.52 22.13 -12.84
N LEU A 334 -27.80 22.05 -13.96
CA LEU A 334 -28.41 22.00 -15.29
C LEU A 334 -28.54 20.55 -15.76
N TYR A 335 -29.76 20.15 -16.13
CA TYR A 335 -29.98 18.90 -16.84
C TYR A 335 -29.97 19.17 -18.35
N THR A 336 -28.96 18.66 -19.04
CA THR A 336 -28.74 18.92 -20.47
C THR A 336 -28.56 17.63 -21.27
N VAL A 337 -28.74 17.74 -22.58
CA VAL A 337 -28.35 16.73 -23.57
C VAL A 337 -27.48 17.34 -24.65
N GLY A 338 -26.75 16.53 -25.39
CA GLY A 338 -25.77 16.99 -26.39
C GLY A 338 -24.40 17.24 -25.76
N ARG A 339 -23.49 17.84 -26.53
CA ARG A 339 -22.13 18.18 -26.09
C ARG A 339 -21.72 19.52 -26.68
N ALA A 340 -21.09 20.36 -25.87
CA ALA A 340 -20.55 21.65 -26.29
C ALA A 340 -21.56 22.45 -27.16
N VAL A 341 -21.24 22.68 -28.43
CA VAL A 341 -22.06 23.44 -29.39
C VAL A 341 -23.50 22.95 -29.55
N ASP A 342 -23.77 21.65 -29.31
CA ASP A 342 -25.09 21.02 -29.48
C ASP A 342 -25.85 20.86 -28.16
N THR A 343 -25.37 21.50 -27.08
CA THR A 343 -26.01 21.41 -25.77
C THR A 343 -27.44 21.97 -25.81
N ARG A 344 -28.39 21.20 -25.29
CA ARG A 344 -29.78 21.60 -25.10
C ARG A 344 -30.15 21.43 -23.64
N LEU A 345 -30.74 22.48 -23.07
CA LEU A 345 -31.25 22.46 -21.71
C LEU A 345 -32.59 21.72 -21.66
N LEU A 346 -32.67 20.71 -20.80
CA LEU A 346 -33.92 19.98 -20.52
C LEU A 346 -34.56 20.43 -19.21
N GLY A 347 -33.79 20.95 -18.26
CA GLY A 347 -34.35 21.50 -17.03
C GLY A 347 -33.29 21.92 -16.01
N ILE A 348 -33.75 22.39 -14.86
CA ILE A 348 -32.92 22.85 -13.76
C ILE A 348 -33.33 22.13 -12.47
N MET A 349 -32.35 21.63 -11.74
CA MET A 349 -32.50 21.17 -10.35
C MET A 349 -32.14 22.31 -9.40
N LEU A 350 -32.98 22.60 -8.41
CA LEU A 350 -32.78 23.61 -7.37
C LEU A 350 -32.65 22.92 -6.01
N ASN A 351 -31.79 23.46 -5.15
CA ASN A 351 -31.61 23.01 -3.77
C ASN A 351 -31.25 24.21 -2.86
N ASP A 352 -32.08 24.50 -1.86
CA ASP A 352 -31.83 25.55 -0.86
C ASP A 352 -31.39 24.99 0.52
N GLY A 353 -31.19 23.69 0.61
CA GLY A 353 -30.82 22.95 1.82
C GLY A 353 -32.01 22.32 2.56
N GLU A 354 -33.23 22.81 2.31
CA GLU A 354 -34.47 22.27 2.88
C GLU A 354 -35.36 21.64 1.79
N ASN A 355 -35.38 22.25 0.61
CA ASN A 355 -36.18 21.85 -0.53
C ASN A 355 -35.27 21.48 -1.70
N ILE A 356 -35.61 20.37 -2.36
CA ILE A 356 -35.01 19.97 -3.63
C ILE A 356 -36.11 19.87 -4.67
N GLY A 357 -35.90 20.49 -5.83
CA GLY A 357 -36.92 20.51 -6.88
C GLY A 357 -36.39 20.63 -8.29
N TYR A 358 -37.08 20.00 -9.23
CA TYR A 358 -36.74 19.98 -10.64
C TYR A 358 -37.81 20.72 -11.45
N VAL A 359 -37.37 21.59 -12.36
CA VAL A 359 -38.22 22.26 -13.36
C VAL A 359 -37.77 21.89 -14.76
N GLY A 360 -38.69 21.42 -15.59
CA GLY A 360 -38.44 21.20 -17.02
C GLY A 360 -38.32 22.53 -17.78
N ALA A 361 -37.43 22.60 -18.77
CA ALA A 361 -37.23 23.79 -19.59
C ALA A 361 -38.46 24.14 -20.46
N ASP A 362 -39.33 23.16 -20.69
CA ASP A 362 -40.63 23.29 -21.38
C ASP A 362 -41.78 23.71 -20.44
N SER A 363 -41.54 23.79 -19.13
CA SER A 363 -42.55 24.18 -18.16
C SER A 363 -42.93 25.65 -18.27
N LEU A 364 -44.21 25.96 -18.12
CA LEU A 364 -44.73 27.34 -18.12
C LEU A 364 -44.13 28.21 -17.01
N ILE A 365 -43.64 27.59 -15.92
CA ILE A 365 -43.02 28.29 -14.79
C ILE A 365 -41.53 28.57 -14.99
N PHE A 366 -40.91 27.99 -16.03
CA PHE A 366 -39.45 27.99 -16.22
C PHE A 366 -38.85 29.40 -16.24
N SER A 367 -39.48 30.34 -16.95
CA SER A 367 -39.04 31.75 -16.99
C SER A 367 -39.06 32.41 -15.62
N ARG A 368 -40.08 32.11 -14.80
CA ARG A 368 -40.17 32.62 -13.42
C ARG A 368 -39.10 32.03 -12.52
N VAL A 369 -38.72 30.77 -12.72
CA VAL A 369 -37.60 30.16 -12.01
C VAL A 369 -36.29 30.89 -12.34
N LEU A 370 -36.04 31.23 -13.61
CA LEU A 370 -34.87 32.02 -13.98
C LEU A 370 -34.88 33.41 -13.33
N GLU A 371 -36.02 34.10 -13.32
CA GLU A 371 -36.17 35.38 -12.62
C GLU A 371 -35.95 35.28 -11.11
N PHE A 372 -36.39 34.17 -10.51
CA PHE A 372 -36.16 33.86 -9.11
C PHE A 372 -34.66 33.67 -8.82
N LEU A 373 -33.96 32.85 -9.62
CA LEU A 373 -32.52 32.61 -9.47
C LEU A 373 -31.70 33.90 -9.57
N LYS A 374 -32.08 34.82 -10.47
CA LYS A 374 -31.41 36.14 -10.62
C LYS A 374 -31.50 37.02 -9.37
N LYS A 375 -32.48 36.78 -8.49
CA LYS A 375 -32.70 37.56 -7.27
C LYS A 375 -32.05 36.94 -6.03
N VAL A 376 -31.57 35.70 -6.11
CA VAL A 376 -30.86 35.03 -5.01
C VAL A 376 -29.53 35.72 -4.75
N LYS A 377 -29.24 36.03 -3.48
CA LYS A 377 -28.02 36.75 -3.09
C LYS A 377 -26.74 35.91 -3.24
N THR A 378 -26.80 34.66 -2.80
CA THR A 378 -25.68 33.71 -2.88
C THR A 378 -26.10 32.53 -3.73
N LEU A 379 -25.59 32.48 -4.95
CA LEU A 379 -25.97 31.46 -5.92
C LEU A 379 -24.78 30.55 -6.23
N TRP A 380 -25.03 29.25 -6.22
CA TRP A 380 -24.05 28.21 -6.51
C TRP A 380 -24.53 27.37 -7.69
N VAL A 381 -23.59 26.99 -8.55
CA VAL A 381 -23.86 26.13 -9.70
C VAL A 381 -22.94 24.92 -9.67
N VAL A 382 -23.47 23.76 -10.09
CA VAL A 382 -22.70 22.51 -10.17
C VAL A 382 -21.65 22.54 -11.28
N ASP A 383 -21.98 23.13 -12.43
CA ASP A 383 -21.05 23.31 -13.56
C ASP A 383 -21.41 24.63 -14.25
N LYS A 384 -20.55 25.63 -14.05
CA LYS A 384 -20.74 26.98 -14.58
C LYS A 384 -20.52 27.05 -16.08
N LYS A 385 -19.70 26.18 -16.67
CA LYS A 385 -19.48 26.15 -18.12
C LYS A 385 -20.77 25.82 -18.87
N LEU A 386 -21.59 24.94 -18.31
CA LEU A 386 -22.88 24.59 -18.88
C LEU A 386 -23.85 25.77 -18.95
N LEU A 387 -23.72 26.81 -18.12
CA LEU A 387 -24.56 28.01 -18.21
C LEU A 387 -24.39 28.69 -19.57
N TYR A 388 -23.15 28.81 -20.04
CA TYR A 388 -22.86 29.44 -21.33
C TYR A 388 -23.41 28.61 -22.49
N HIS A 389 -23.22 27.29 -22.46
CA HIS A 389 -23.76 26.38 -23.48
C HIS A 389 -25.29 26.30 -23.48
N ALA A 390 -25.93 26.44 -22.32
CA ALA A 390 -27.38 26.44 -22.17
C ALA A 390 -28.03 27.80 -22.47
N GLY A 391 -27.25 28.84 -22.79
CA GLY A 391 -27.77 30.19 -23.04
C GLY A 391 -28.25 30.93 -21.78
N LEU A 392 -27.73 30.56 -20.61
CA LEU A 392 -28.06 31.13 -19.30
C LEU A 392 -26.93 32.01 -18.75
N SER A 393 -26.24 32.77 -19.60
CA SER A 393 -25.11 33.64 -19.20
C SER A 393 -25.50 34.72 -18.19
N ASP A 394 -26.77 35.08 -18.10
CA ASP A 394 -27.27 36.02 -17.10
C ASP A 394 -27.17 35.50 -15.65
N LEU A 395 -26.91 34.21 -15.46
CA LEU A 395 -26.65 33.57 -14.16
C LEU A 395 -25.16 33.34 -13.90
N ALA A 396 -24.27 33.97 -14.68
CA ALA A 396 -22.82 33.81 -14.55
C ALA A 396 -22.23 34.39 -13.24
N ASN A 397 -23.03 35.04 -12.39
CA ASN A 397 -22.61 35.41 -11.03
C ASN A 397 -22.60 34.22 -10.05
N ALA A 398 -23.12 33.05 -10.44
CA ALA A 398 -23.06 31.85 -9.62
C ALA A 398 -21.62 31.34 -9.42
N ASN A 399 -21.31 30.87 -8.22
CA ASN A 399 -20.01 30.23 -7.94
C ASN A 399 -20.03 28.76 -8.31
N ASP A 400 -18.97 28.27 -8.95
CA ASP A 400 -18.82 26.87 -9.32
C ASP A 400 -18.23 26.06 -8.16
N ILE A 401 -19.09 25.35 -7.44
CA ILE A 401 -18.64 24.63 -6.24
C ILE A 401 -17.86 23.37 -6.60
N PHE A 402 -18.12 22.73 -7.74
CA PHE A 402 -17.34 21.56 -8.15
C PHE A 402 -15.94 21.94 -8.62
N LEU A 403 -15.78 23.12 -9.23
CA LEU A 403 -14.46 23.67 -9.50
C LEU A 403 -13.70 23.95 -8.19
N GLY A 404 -14.37 24.51 -7.18
CA GLY A 404 -13.77 24.69 -5.86
C GLY A 404 -13.36 23.35 -5.22
N LEU A 405 -14.22 22.32 -5.29
CA LEU A 405 -13.92 20.98 -4.83
C LEU A 405 -12.76 20.34 -5.60
N TYR A 406 -12.64 20.58 -6.90
CA TYR A 406 -11.53 20.10 -7.71
C TYR A 406 -10.19 20.70 -7.26
N LEU A 407 -10.16 21.98 -6.90
CA LEU A 407 -8.97 22.64 -6.37
C LEU A 407 -8.58 22.13 -4.98
N LEU A 408 -9.55 21.80 -4.14
CA LEU A 408 -9.31 21.23 -2.81
C LEU A 408 -8.90 19.76 -2.87
N TYR A 409 -9.47 18.99 -3.81
CA TYR A 409 -9.32 17.52 -3.90
C TYR A 409 -9.02 17.07 -5.34
N PRO A 410 -7.86 17.43 -5.91
CA PRO A 410 -7.52 17.09 -7.30
C PRO A 410 -7.45 15.57 -7.54
N GLU A 411 -7.12 14.78 -6.52
CA GLU A 411 -7.09 13.31 -6.56
C GLU A 411 -8.47 12.66 -6.74
N ALA A 412 -9.54 13.41 -6.47
CA ALA A 412 -10.90 12.98 -6.73
C ALA A 412 -11.21 12.96 -8.24
N GLU A 413 -10.42 13.62 -9.09
CA GLU A 413 -10.61 13.72 -10.54
C GLU A 413 -12.05 14.15 -10.93
N GLY A 414 -12.72 14.94 -10.07
CA GLY A 414 -14.12 15.34 -10.27
C GLY A 414 -15.15 14.21 -10.15
N LYS A 415 -14.75 13.01 -9.67
CA LYS A 415 -15.63 11.84 -9.59
C LYS A 415 -16.51 11.88 -8.35
N LEU A 416 -17.82 11.71 -8.55
CA LEU A 416 -18.83 11.88 -7.51
C LEU A 416 -18.72 10.84 -6.37
N ASP A 417 -18.33 9.60 -6.68
CA ASP A 417 -18.08 8.54 -5.70
C ASP A 417 -16.90 8.81 -4.78
N LYS A 418 -15.94 9.64 -5.24
CA LYS A 418 -14.83 10.13 -4.42
C LYS A 418 -15.17 11.42 -3.69
N LEU A 419 -15.90 12.35 -4.33
CA LEU A 419 -16.24 13.65 -3.74
C LEU A 419 -17.36 13.59 -2.70
N ALA A 420 -18.37 12.75 -2.90
CA ALA A 420 -19.54 12.71 -2.03
C ALA A 420 -19.20 12.38 -0.57
N PRO A 421 -18.37 11.35 -0.28
CA PRO A 421 -17.97 11.04 1.10
C PRO A 421 -17.10 12.13 1.74
N LEU A 422 -16.34 12.89 0.95
CA LEU A 422 -15.53 14.02 1.46
C LEU A 422 -16.41 15.21 1.84
N ALA A 423 -17.51 15.40 1.13
CA ALA A 423 -18.42 16.51 1.33
C ALA A 423 -19.44 16.28 2.47
N LEU A 424 -19.91 15.04 2.66
CA LEU A 424 -20.84 14.68 3.74
C LEU A 424 -20.42 13.32 4.35
N PRO A 425 -19.41 13.30 5.24
CA PRO A 425 -18.85 12.05 5.77
C PRO A 425 -19.84 11.25 6.64
N GLU A 426 -20.86 11.91 7.19
CA GLU A 426 -21.88 11.31 8.06
C GLU A 426 -23.01 10.61 7.28
N LYS A 427 -23.00 10.64 5.94
CA LYS A 427 -24.08 10.13 5.11
C LYS A 427 -23.66 8.94 4.27
N VAL A 428 -24.59 7.99 4.07
CA VAL A 428 -24.39 6.86 3.18
C VAL A 428 -24.84 7.23 1.77
N PHE A 429 -23.94 6.99 0.81
CA PHE A 429 -24.19 7.28 -0.60
C PHE A 429 -24.37 6.01 -1.43
N PRO A 430 -25.32 6.01 -2.37
CA PRO A 430 -25.48 4.92 -3.33
C PRO A 430 -24.25 4.75 -4.23
N GLN A 431 -23.69 3.54 -4.26
CA GLN A 431 -22.44 3.22 -4.98
C GLN A 431 -22.59 3.21 -6.52
N LYS A 432 -23.82 3.12 -7.04
CA LYS A 432 -24.10 3.10 -8.48
C LYS A 432 -25.37 3.87 -8.78
N LEU A 433 -25.21 5.10 -9.26
CA LEU A 433 -26.31 5.85 -9.89
C LEU A 433 -26.23 5.79 -11.40
N LYS A 434 -27.35 5.47 -12.03
CA LYS A 434 -27.52 5.52 -13.49
C LYS A 434 -28.50 6.59 -13.94
N ASP A 435 -29.43 7.00 -13.06
CA ASP A 435 -30.40 8.04 -13.35
C ASP A 435 -29.71 9.41 -13.34
N PRO A 436 -29.64 10.12 -14.48
CA PRO A 436 -28.98 11.43 -14.57
C PRO A 436 -29.60 12.48 -13.65
N LEU A 437 -30.91 12.44 -13.39
CA LEU A 437 -31.55 13.40 -12.50
C LEU A 437 -31.18 13.12 -11.05
N LYS A 438 -31.11 11.86 -10.65
CA LYS A 438 -30.63 11.48 -9.31
C LYS A 438 -29.14 11.84 -9.12
N VAL A 439 -28.32 11.73 -10.18
CA VAL A 439 -26.92 12.19 -10.16
C VAL A 439 -26.86 13.70 -9.95
N LEU A 440 -27.66 14.45 -10.70
CA LEU A 440 -27.74 15.89 -10.58
C LEU A 440 -28.25 16.32 -9.19
N THR A 441 -29.27 15.64 -8.65
CA THR A 441 -29.76 15.85 -7.28
C THR A 441 -28.61 15.67 -6.29
N LEU A 442 -27.87 14.57 -6.37
CA LEU A 442 -26.71 14.33 -5.50
C LEU A 442 -25.68 15.45 -5.61
N GLN A 443 -25.33 15.87 -6.83
CA GLN A 443 -24.40 16.99 -7.03
C GLN A 443 -24.90 18.28 -6.36
N THR A 444 -26.19 18.62 -6.51
CA THR A 444 -26.75 19.79 -5.84
C THR A 444 -26.76 19.68 -4.31
N ILE A 445 -26.96 18.48 -3.75
CA ILE A 445 -26.88 18.22 -2.30
C ILE A 445 -25.45 18.47 -1.80
N LEU A 446 -24.45 17.94 -2.48
CA LEU A 446 -23.05 18.14 -2.10
C LEU A 446 -22.66 19.61 -2.17
N SER A 447 -23.00 20.27 -3.28
CA SER A 447 -22.72 21.70 -3.46
C SER A 447 -23.45 22.56 -2.43
N GLN A 448 -24.71 22.25 -2.10
CA GLN A 448 -25.47 23.01 -1.11
C GLN A 448 -24.92 22.82 0.30
N ALA A 449 -24.55 21.60 0.68
CA ALA A 449 -24.02 21.32 2.00
C ALA A 449 -22.63 21.93 2.24
N ARG A 450 -21.82 22.06 1.19
CA ARG A 450 -20.42 22.46 1.29
C ARG A 450 -20.10 23.83 0.69
N GLY A 451 -21.03 24.46 -0.03
CA GLY A 451 -20.74 25.60 -0.89
C GLY A 451 -19.94 26.71 -0.23
N GLN A 452 -20.43 27.24 0.89
CA GLN A 452 -19.73 28.29 1.63
C GLN A 452 -18.40 27.79 2.21
N ARG A 453 -18.39 26.58 2.77
CA ARG A 453 -17.21 25.99 3.39
C ARG A 453 -16.09 25.71 2.38
N VAL A 454 -16.41 25.31 1.15
CA VAL A 454 -15.45 25.17 0.05
C VAL A 454 -14.79 26.52 -0.25
N LEU A 455 -15.58 27.58 -0.36
CA LEU A 455 -15.03 28.92 -0.62
C LEU A 455 -14.17 29.43 0.53
N ASP A 456 -14.51 29.09 1.78
CA ASP A 456 -13.74 29.48 2.95
C ASP A 456 -12.44 28.66 3.08
N GLU A 457 -12.48 27.34 2.88
CA GLU A 457 -11.30 26.47 2.87
C GLU A 457 -10.32 26.86 1.75
N LEU A 458 -10.82 27.27 0.57
CA LEU A 458 -9.97 27.83 -0.48
C LEU A 458 -9.23 29.10 0.00
N LYS A 459 -9.88 29.95 0.81
CA LYS A 459 -9.21 31.15 1.36
C LYS A 459 -8.18 30.76 2.41
N GLU A 460 -8.52 29.84 3.32
CA GLU A 460 -7.63 29.33 4.36
C GLU A 460 -6.35 28.72 3.78
N LEU A 461 -6.47 27.99 2.67
CA LEU A 461 -5.35 27.36 1.97
C LEU A 461 -4.64 28.29 0.97
N ASN A 462 -5.02 29.57 0.89
CA ASN A 462 -4.52 30.53 -0.10
C ASN A 462 -4.73 30.10 -1.57
N LEU A 463 -5.75 29.28 -1.83
CA LEU A 463 -6.15 28.80 -3.16
C LEU A 463 -7.28 29.65 -3.77
N PHE A 464 -7.92 30.53 -2.99
CA PHE A 464 -9.05 31.33 -3.48
C PHE A 464 -8.66 32.25 -4.66
N SER A 465 -7.43 32.79 -4.65
CA SER A 465 -6.93 33.59 -5.78
C SER A 465 -6.80 32.76 -7.07
N LEU A 466 -6.41 31.49 -6.97
CA LEU A 466 -6.37 30.56 -8.12
C LEU A 466 -7.78 30.30 -8.66
N TYR A 467 -8.74 30.07 -7.75
CA TYR A 467 -10.16 29.92 -8.12
C TYR A 467 -10.69 31.17 -8.85
N GLU A 468 -10.53 32.36 -8.26
CA GLU A 468 -11.15 33.60 -8.75
C GLU A 468 -10.45 34.19 -9.98
N ASN A 469 -9.11 34.17 -10.03
CA ASN A 469 -8.35 34.91 -11.05
C ASN A 469 -7.89 34.05 -12.23
N ILE A 470 -7.93 32.71 -12.09
CA ILE A 470 -7.44 31.79 -13.11
C ILE A 470 -8.55 30.86 -13.55
N GLU A 471 -9.08 30.04 -12.64
CA GLU A 471 -10.02 28.98 -13.02
C GLU A 471 -11.38 29.54 -13.46
N GLU A 472 -11.96 30.48 -12.72
CA GLU A 472 -13.26 31.07 -13.06
C GLU A 472 -13.25 31.80 -14.42
N PRO A 473 -12.28 32.69 -14.73
CA PRO A 473 -12.20 33.34 -16.03
C PRO A 473 -11.92 32.35 -17.17
N LEU A 474 -11.19 31.27 -16.90
CA LEU A 474 -10.87 30.23 -17.88
C LEU A 474 -12.13 29.50 -18.38
N ILE A 475 -13.18 29.39 -17.56
CA ILE A 475 -14.46 28.76 -17.95
C ILE A 475 -15.02 29.39 -19.23
N LYS A 476 -15.02 30.72 -19.31
CA LYS A 476 -15.52 31.45 -20.47
C LYS A 476 -14.65 31.23 -21.70
N VAL A 477 -13.33 31.21 -21.53
CA VAL A 477 -12.37 30.92 -22.61
C VAL A 477 -12.59 29.51 -23.17
N LEU A 478 -12.75 28.52 -22.29
CA LEU A 478 -13.01 27.12 -22.68
C LEU A 478 -14.33 27.00 -23.44
N TYR A 479 -15.38 27.68 -22.99
CA TYR A 479 -16.64 27.77 -23.73
C TYR A 479 -16.44 28.37 -25.12
N ASP A 480 -15.70 29.47 -25.26
CA ASP A 480 -15.49 30.14 -26.55
C ASP A 480 -14.68 29.26 -27.51
N MET A 481 -13.68 28.53 -27.00
CA MET A 481 -12.93 27.53 -27.77
C MET A 481 -13.83 26.37 -28.23
N GLU A 482 -14.66 25.84 -27.34
CA GLU A 482 -15.61 24.77 -27.65
C GLU A 482 -16.66 25.23 -28.67
N LYS A 483 -17.10 26.49 -28.58
CA LYS A 483 -18.07 27.08 -29.52
C LYS A 483 -17.47 27.31 -30.90
N ALA A 484 -16.22 27.75 -30.98
CA ALA A 484 -15.51 27.98 -32.23
C ALA A 484 -15.15 26.67 -32.94
N GLY A 485 -14.70 25.67 -32.19
CA GLY A 485 -14.24 24.38 -32.73
C GLY A 485 -12.93 24.50 -33.53
N VAL A 486 -12.60 23.43 -34.25
CA VAL A 486 -11.40 23.36 -35.11
C VAL A 486 -11.78 22.83 -36.49
N TYR A 487 -11.31 23.50 -37.53
CA TYR A 487 -11.48 23.02 -38.90
C TYR A 487 -10.62 21.78 -39.16
N LEU A 488 -11.24 20.75 -39.74
CA LEU A 488 -10.57 19.50 -40.09
C LEU A 488 -10.48 19.33 -41.60
N ASN A 489 -9.31 18.93 -42.09
CA ASN A 489 -9.16 18.47 -43.47
C ASN A 489 -9.68 17.03 -43.59
N SER A 490 -10.98 16.91 -43.85
CA SER A 490 -11.67 15.61 -43.95
C SER A 490 -11.11 14.71 -45.06
N ALA A 491 -10.66 15.30 -46.18
CA ALA A 491 -10.03 14.55 -47.27
C ALA A 491 -8.72 13.89 -46.83
N LYS A 492 -7.88 14.63 -46.10
CA LYS A 492 -6.62 14.11 -45.56
C LYS A 492 -6.86 13.03 -44.50
N LEU A 493 -7.81 13.23 -43.60
CA LEU A 493 -8.18 12.22 -42.61
C LEU A 493 -8.67 10.92 -43.26
N LYS A 494 -9.43 11.01 -44.35
CA LYS A 494 -9.88 9.84 -45.12
C LYS A 494 -8.71 9.11 -45.78
N GLU A 495 -7.75 9.84 -46.34
CA GLU A 495 -6.53 9.28 -46.91
C GLU A 495 -5.71 8.50 -45.85
N GLU A 496 -5.47 9.12 -44.69
CA GLU A 496 -4.70 8.50 -43.60
C GLU A 496 -5.42 7.27 -43.00
N SER A 497 -6.76 7.31 -42.88
CA SER A 497 -7.54 6.15 -42.45
C SER A 497 -7.41 4.97 -43.42
N LEU A 498 -7.39 5.22 -44.73
CA LEU A 498 -7.19 4.17 -45.75
C LEU A 498 -5.76 3.62 -45.75
N LYS A 499 -4.75 4.42 -45.38
CA LYS A 499 -3.38 3.94 -45.20
C LYS A 499 -3.24 3.05 -43.97
N ALA A 500 -3.85 3.42 -42.85
CA ALA A 500 -3.79 2.66 -41.61
C ALA A 500 -4.54 1.31 -41.68
N ALA A 501 -5.45 1.15 -42.65
CA ALA A 501 -6.19 -0.09 -42.89
C ALA A 501 -5.45 -1.10 -43.80
N LYS A 502 -4.31 -0.70 -44.38
CA LYS A 502 -3.40 -1.57 -45.14
C LYS A 502 -2.25 -2.00 -44.25
#